data_AF-A0A8J2VXA5-F1
#
_entry.id   AF-A0A8J2VXA5-F1
#
_cell.length_a   1.000
_cell.length_b   1.000
_cell.length_c   1.000
_cell.angle_alpha   90.00
_cell.angle_beta   90.00
_cell.angle_gamma   90.00
#
_symmetry.space_group_name_H-M   'P 1'
#
loop_
_entity.id
_entity.type
_entity.pdbx_description
1 polymer ?
#
loop_
_entity_poly.entity_id
_entity_poly.type
_entity_poly.pdbx_seq_one_letter_code
_entity_poly.pdbx_strand_id
1 'polypeptide(L)'
;MHHIAPEMKACIDQCLDCYSTCLSTAMGHCLEMGGPHTEKAHFTLMMACAEICRTSAHFMLIGTPHHKHTCAECAEICAECASDCERIGDMDACVDICRRCADSCRKMAA
;
A
#
# COMPACT_ATOMS: atom_id res chain seq x y z
N MET A 1 -0.87 -24.85 -14.06
CA MET A 1 -1.03 -23.77 -13.06
C MET A 1 0.12 -22.81 -13.25
N HIS A 2 -0.15 -21.52 -13.39
CA HIS A 2 0.91 -20.51 -13.53
C HIS A 2 1.72 -20.51 -12.23
N HIS A 3 3.00 -20.90 -12.28
CA HIS A 3 3.86 -20.83 -11.11
C HIS A 3 4.26 -19.37 -10.89
N ILE A 4 3.67 -18.75 -9.88
CA ILE A 4 4.09 -17.42 -9.41
C ILE A 4 5.42 -17.59 -8.67
N ALA A 5 6.42 -16.78 -9.02
CA ALA A 5 7.71 -16.78 -8.34
C ALA A 5 7.54 -16.45 -6.84
N PRO A 6 8.32 -17.05 -5.92
CA PRO A 6 8.19 -16.80 -4.48
C PRO A 6 8.24 -15.31 -4.10
N GLU A 7 9.09 -14.54 -4.77
CA GLU A 7 9.26 -13.10 -4.55
C GLU A 7 8.01 -12.31 -4.99
N MET A 8 7.43 -12.69 -6.13
CA MET A 8 6.18 -12.09 -6.61
C MET A 8 5.01 -12.45 -5.68
N LYS A 9 4.96 -13.69 -5.18
CA LYS A 9 3.95 -14.09 -4.18
C LYS A 9 4.09 -13.25 -2.91
N ALA A 10 5.31 -13.09 -2.39
CA ALA A 10 5.56 -12.27 -1.20
C ALA A 10 5.11 -10.81 -1.42
N CYS A 11 5.36 -10.24 -2.61
CA CYS A 11 4.90 -8.90 -2.93
C CYS A 11 3.37 -8.81 -3.04
N ILE A 12 2.70 -9.82 -3.61
CA ILE A 12 1.24 -9.90 -3.64
C ILE A 12 0.68 -9.88 -2.22
N ASP A 13 1.21 -10.73 -1.34
CA ASP A 13 0.74 -10.82 0.06
C ASP A 13 0.93 -9.47 0.78
N GLN A 14 2.09 -8.82 0.62
CA GLN A 14 2.35 -7.50 1.22
C GLN A 14 1.47 -6.39 0.66
N CYS A 15 1.18 -6.39 -0.63
CA CYS A 15 0.24 -5.45 -1.23
C CYS A 15 -1.18 -5.64 -0.67
N LEU A 16 -1.64 -6.88 -0.51
CA LEU A 16 -2.97 -7.16 0.03
C LEU A 16 -3.08 -6.79 1.51
N ASP A 17 -2.04 -7.07 2.29
CA ASP A 17 -1.95 -6.65 3.69
C ASP A 17 -1.96 -5.12 3.79
N CYS A 18 -1.15 -4.42 2.99
CA CYS A 18 -1.09 -2.96 2.96
C CYS A 18 -2.45 -2.35 2.57
N TYR A 19 -3.10 -2.88 1.53
CA TYR A 19 -4.44 -2.49 1.14
C TYR A 19 -5.43 -2.61 2.29
N SER A 20 -5.46 -3.77 2.96
CA SER A 20 -6.39 -4.03 4.05
C SER A 20 -6.13 -3.12 5.26
N THR A 21 -4.86 -2.93 5.63
CA THR A 21 -4.48 -2.03 6.73
C THR A 21 -4.82 -0.59 6.40
N CYS A 22 -4.37 -0.03 5.27
CA CYS A 22 -4.65 1.36 4.91
C CYS A 22 -6.16 1.64 4.87
N LEU A 23 -6.95 0.76 4.25
CA LEU A 23 -8.39 0.95 4.15
C LEU A 23 -9.07 0.84 5.52
N SER A 24 -8.74 -0.16 6.33
CA SER A 24 -9.36 -0.35 7.65
C SER A 24 -8.95 0.75 8.64
N THR A 25 -7.69 1.19 8.63
CA THR A 25 -7.23 2.32 9.44
C THR A 25 -7.93 3.61 9.01
N ALA A 26 -8.04 3.88 7.71
CA ALA A 26 -8.74 5.06 7.22
C ALA A 26 -10.23 5.05 7.61
N MET A 27 -10.94 3.94 7.41
CA MET A 27 -12.38 3.86 7.66
C MET A 27 -12.75 3.69 9.14
N GLY A 28 -11.85 3.15 9.96
CA GLY A 28 -12.03 2.98 11.40
C GLY A 28 -11.35 4.11 12.17
N HIS A 29 -10.07 3.88 12.50
CA HIS A 29 -9.29 4.75 13.36
C HIS A 29 -9.32 6.22 12.92
N CYS A 30 -9.04 6.52 11.65
CA CYS A 30 -8.93 7.91 11.21
C CYS A 30 -10.27 8.66 11.29
N LEU A 31 -11.37 8.04 10.87
CA LEU A 31 -12.70 8.64 10.97
C LEU A 31 -13.18 8.81 12.42
N GLU A 32 -12.82 7.89 13.32
CA GLU A 32 -13.13 7.99 14.75
C GLU A 32 -12.32 9.09 15.45
N MET A 33 -11.03 9.23 15.13
CA MET A 33 -10.16 10.25 15.71
C MET A 33 -10.48 11.66 15.20
N GLY A 34 -10.86 11.80 13.92
CA GLY A 34 -11.09 13.10 13.31
C GLY A 34 -9.84 13.98 13.25
N GLY A 35 -10.02 15.28 13.05
CA GLY A 35 -8.92 16.25 13.05
C GLY A 35 -7.87 15.94 11.96
N PRO A 36 -6.56 15.94 12.29
CA PRO A 36 -5.48 15.65 11.33
C PRO A 36 -5.66 14.33 10.57
N HIS A 37 -6.23 13.29 11.21
CA HIS A 37 -6.48 11.99 10.58
C HIS A 37 -7.56 12.03 9.47
N THR A 38 -8.34 13.11 9.39
CA THR A 38 -9.38 13.28 8.36
C THR A 38 -9.09 14.45 7.43
N GLU A 39 -7.91 15.06 7.54
CA GLU A 39 -7.52 16.11 6.61
C GLU A 39 -7.48 15.55 5.19
N LYS A 40 -8.01 16.34 4.24
CA LYS A 40 -8.21 15.92 2.86
C LYS A 40 -6.95 15.31 2.24
N ALA A 41 -5.78 15.93 2.44
CA ALA A 41 -4.54 15.46 1.85
C ALA A 41 -4.15 14.06 2.36
N HIS A 42 -4.11 13.89 3.68
CA HIS A 42 -3.82 12.61 4.34
C HIS A 42 -4.81 11.52 3.94
N PHE A 43 -6.11 11.80 4.07
CA PHE A 43 -7.15 10.80 3.79
C PHE A 43 -7.18 10.40 2.32
N THR A 44 -6.95 11.34 1.40
CA THR A 44 -6.84 11.03 -0.04
C THR A 44 -5.64 10.13 -0.32
N LEU A 45 -4.49 10.40 0.32
CA LEU A 45 -3.28 9.59 0.18
C LEU A 45 -3.48 8.16 0.70
N MET A 46 -4.16 7.97 1.84
CA MET A 46 -4.49 6.63 2.34
C MET A 46 -5.39 5.86 1.37
N MET A 47 -6.39 6.52 0.77
CA MET A 47 -7.27 5.90 -0.22
C MET A 47 -6.53 5.55 -1.51
N ALA A 48 -5.62 6.42 -1.96
CA ALA A 48 -4.75 6.14 -3.09
C ALA A 48 -3.83 4.95 -2.81
N CYS A 49 -3.21 4.89 -1.62
CA CYS A 49 -2.37 3.79 -1.18
C CYS A 49 -3.13 2.46 -1.18
N ALA A 50 -4.34 2.44 -0.61
CA ALA A 50 -5.18 1.25 -0.62
C ALA A 50 -5.47 0.76 -2.06
N GLU A 51 -5.89 1.66 -2.95
CA GLU A 51 -6.26 1.27 -4.32
C GLU A 51 -5.07 0.85 -5.18
N ILE A 52 -3.92 1.53 -5.08
CA ILE A 52 -2.73 1.14 -5.85
C ILE A 52 -2.14 -0.18 -5.38
N CYS A 53 -2.19 -0.47 -4.07
CA CYS A 53 -1.78 -1.76 -3.51
C CYS A 53 -2.66 -2.89 -4.05
N ARG A 54 -3.98 -2.72 -4.02
CA ARG A 54 -4.94 -3.67 -4.60
C ARG A 54 -4.69 -3.88 -6.10
N THR A 55 -4.49 -2.80 -6.84
CA THR A 55 -4.21 -2.84 -8.28
C THR A 55 -2.91 -3.59 -8.57
N SER A 56 -1.85 -3.34 -7.80
CA SER A 56 -0.55 -3.99 -7.97
C SER A 56 -0.61 -5.48 -7.68
N ALA A 57 -1.28 -5.88 -6.59
CA ALA A 57 -1.55 -7.28 -6.28
C ALA A 57 -2.31 -7.97 -7.43
N HIS A 58 -3.37 -7.33 -7.93
CA HIS A 58 -4.17 -7.87 -9.03
C HIS A 58 -3.32 -8.06 -10.30
N PHE A 59 -2.49 -7.09 -10.65
CA PHE A 59 -1.67 -7.14 -11.87
C PHE A 59 -0.62 -8.25 -11.80
N MET A 60 -0.01 -8.47 -10.62
CA MET A 60 0.87 -9.61 -10.40
C MET A 60 0.12 -10.95 -10.49
N LEU A 61 -1.08 -11.05 -9.89
CA LEU A 61 -1.89 -12.28 -9.90
C LEU A 61 -2.32 -12.72 -11.30
N ILE A 62 -2.67 -11.76 -12.18
CA ILE A 62 -3.07 -12.07 -13.56
C ILE A 62 -1.87 -12.23 -14.51
N GLY A 63 -0.63 -12.03 -14.02
CA GLY A 63 0.59 -12.22 -14.79
C GLY A 63 0.82 -11.21 -15.92
N THR A 64 0.25 -10.01 -15.82
CA THR A 64 0.49 -8.97 -16.84
C THR A 64 1.86 -8.31 -16.63
N PRO A 65 2.68 -8.10 -17.69
CA PRO A 65 3.96 -7.40 -17.55
C PRO A 65 3.80 -5.95 -17.10
N HIS A 66 2.59 -5.39 -17.20
CA HIS A 66 2.28 -4.06 -16.68
C HIS A 66 2.38 -3.95 -15.14
N HIS A 67 2.51 -5.08 -14.43
CA HIS A 67 2.76 -5.07 -12.99
C HIS A 67 3.99 -4.22 -12.61
N LYS A 68 4.99 -4.10 -13.50
CA LYS A 68 6.19 -3.28 -13.22
C LYS A 68 5.85 -1.80 -13.02
N HIS A 69 4.93 -1.28 -13.84
CA HIS A 69 4.50 0.12 -13.74
C HIS A 69 3.65 0.34 -12.48
N THR A 70 2.71 -0.56 -12.19
CA THR A 70 1.86 -0.42 -11.01
C THR A 70 2.65 -0.63 -9.71
N CYS A 71 3.63 -1.54 -9.70
CA CYS A 71 4.54 -1.71 -8.56
C CYS A 71 5.45 -0.49 -8.37
N ALA A 72 5.92 0.16 -9.44
CA ALA A 72 6.68 1.41 -9.30
C ALA A 72 5.86 2.50 -8.62
N GLU A 73 4.63 2.74 -9.09
CA GLU A 73 3.70 3.72 -8.51
C GLU A 73 3.31 3.33 -7.07
N CYS A 74 3.04 2.05 -6.82
CA CYS A 74 2.73 1.55 -5.49
C CYS A 74 3.88 1.80 -4.51
N ALA A 75 5.12 1.64 -4.95
CA ALA A 75 6.28 1.90 -4.10
C ALA A 75 6.42 3.38 -3.72
N GLU A 76 6.10 4.30 -4.63
CA GLU A 76 6.10 5.74 -4.39
C GLU A 76 5.00 6.12 -3.40
N ILE A 77 3.74 5.78 -3.72
CA ILE A 77 2.58 6.10 -2.88
C ILE A 77 2.70 5.47 -1.49
N CYS A 78 3.17 4.22 -1.37
CA CYS A 78 3.38 3.59 -0.06
C CYS A 78 4.45 4.30 0.77
N ALA A 79 5.53 4.80 0.14
CA ALA A 79 6.56 5.55 0.86
C ALA A 79 6.04 6.91 1.36
N GLU A 80 5.24 7.59 0.53
CA GLU A 80 4.55 8.82 0.93
C GLU A 80 3.54 8.57 2.05
N CYS A 81 2.70 7.53 1.91
CA CYS A 81 1.69 7.17 2.90
C CYS A 81 2.32 6.81 4.24
N ALA A 82 3.44 6.05 4.24
CA ALA A 82 4.18 5.75 5.47
C ALA A 82 4.69 7.02 6.17
N SER A 83 5.29 7.94 5.40
CA SER A 83 5.85 9.18 5.93
C SER A 83 4.77 10.10 6.50
N ASP A 84 3.62 10.17 5.81
CA ASP A 84 2.49 10.97 6.26
C ASP A 84 1.81 10.35 7.49
N CYS A 85 1.68 9.02 7.54
CA CYS A 85 1.14 8.33 8.71
C CYS A 85 2.03 8.52 9.95
N GLU A 86 3.36 8.47 9.77
CA GLU A 86 4.32 8.73 10.86
C GLU A 86 4.23 10.18 11.35
N ARG A 87 3.99 11.14 10.46
CA ARG A 87 3.79 12.55 10.80
C ARG A 87 2.50 12.79 11.60
N ILE A 88 1.41 12.10 11.24
CA ILE A 88 0.13 12.23 11.95
C ILE A 88 0.19 11.56 13.33
N GLY A 89 0.87 10.42 13.45
CA GLY A 89 0.98 9.65 14.70
C GLY A 89 -0.12 8.61 14.88
N ASP A 90 0.00 7.78 15.92
CA ASP A 90 -0.94 6.71 16.30
C ASP A 90 -1.30 5.71 15.16
N MET A 91 -0.39 5.54 14.19
CA MET A 91 -0.61 4.71 13.00
C MET A 91 0.56 3.76 12.69
N ASP A 92 1.28 3.30 13.71
CA ASP A 92 2.50 2.49 13.58
C ASP A 92 2.31 1.26 12.66
N ALA A 93 1.17 0.57 12.78
CA ALA A 93 0.86 -0.57 11.93
C ALA A 93 0.77 -0.21 10.44
N CYS A 94 0.20 0.97 10.12
CA CYS A 94 0.10 1.48 8.76
C CYS A 94 1.49 1.89 8.22
N VAL A 95 2.29 2.58 9.04
CA VAL A 95 3.67 2.97 8.72
C VAL A 95 4.50 1.73 8.36
N ASP A 96 4.46 0.73 9.22
CA ASP A 96 5.24 -0.50 9.08
C ASP A 96 4.88 -1.29 7.82
N ILE A 97 3.59 -1.48 7.54
CA ILE A 97 3.18 -2.24 6.36
C ILE A 97 3.44 -1.47 5.07
N CYS A 98 3.22 -0.16 5.05
CA CYS A 98 3.51 0.69 3.89
C CYS A 98 5.01 0.65 3.54
N ARG A 99 5.91 0.73 4.53
CA ARG A 99 7.36 0.60 4.31
C ARG A 99 7.73 -0.76 3.70
N ARG A 100 7.20 -1.86 4.26
CA ARG A 100 7.43 -3.22 3.73
C ARG A 100 6.89 -3.38 2.31
N CYS A 101 5.68 -2.89 2.05
CA CYS A 101 5.06 -2.94 0.73
C CYS A 101 5.88 -2.14 -0.29
N ALA A 102 6.32 -0.93 0.07
CA ALA A 102 7.15 -0.10 -0.80
C ALA A 102 8.46 -0.79 -1.19
N ASP A 103 9.16 -1.40 -0.23
CA ASP A 103 10.41 -2.11 -0.48
C ASP A 103 10.25 -3.32 -1.42
N SER A 104 9.14 -4.06 -1.30
CA SER A 104 8.90 -5.19 -2.18
C SER A 104 8.43 -4.76 -3.57
N CYS A 105 7.57 -3.75 -3.65
CA CYS A 105 7.13 -3.18 -4.91
C CYS A 105 8.30 -2.60 -5.72
N ARG A 106 9.29 -1.98 -5.07
CA ARG A 106 10.55 -1.56 -5.74
C ARG A 106 11.28 -2.73 -6.42
N LYS A 107 11.31 -3.90 -5.79
CA LYS A 107 11.94 -5.10 -6.38
C LYS A 107 11.15 -5.63 -7.56
N MET A 108 9.83 -5.53 -7.54
CA MET A 108 8.95 -5.99 -8.63
C MET A 108 8.89 -5.01 -9.82
N ALA A 109 9.23 -3.74 -9.59
CA ALA A 109 9.30 -2.72 -10.63
C ALA A 109 10.55 -2.84 -11.53
N ALA A 110 11.59 -3.52 -11.06
CA ALA A 110 12.86 -3.72 -11.78
C ALA A 110 12.74 -4.65 -13.00
#